data_AF-A0A6I1HL30-F1
#
_entry.id   AF-A0A6I1HL30-F1
#
_cell.length_a   1.000
_cell.length_b   1.000
_cell.length_c   1.000
_cell.angle_alpha   90.00
_cell.angle_beta   90.00
_cell.angle_gamma   90.00
#
_symmetry.space_group_name_H-M   'P 1'
#
loop_
_entity.id
_entity.type
_entity.pdbx_description
1 polymer ?
#
loop_
_entity_poly.entity_id
_entity_poly.type
_entity_poly.pdbx_seq_one_letter_code
_entity_poly.pdbx_strand_id
1 'polypeptide(L)'
;MTVLSHTHPLVRQLENDLLPLFRAALPPLAAAAPQVLASVFAFSSGTASAFQDYHFGISCLLADVSEDAPEEVALLVSVTDLDAGARLSAQVAWGQPSGLVELQAELPAGDLQSLHAALPGLLASLQQAAGRGRPGI
;
A
#
# COMPACT_ATOMS: atom_id res chain seq x y z
N MET A 1 27.11 -1.41 7.42
CA MET A 1 26.30 -0.43 8.16
C MET A 1 25.09 -0.10 7.29
N THR A 2 23.98 -0.81 7.49
CA THR A 2 22.72 -0.58 6.79
C THR A 2 22.07 0.64 7.44
N VAL A 3 22.15 1.80 6.79
CA VAL A 3 21.36 2.95 7.21
C VAL A 3 19.91 2.58 6.89
N LEU A 4 19.14 2.25 7.92
CA LEU A 4 17.75 1.86 7.80
C LEU A 4 16.98 3.02 7.18
N SER A 5 16.23 2.76 6.11
CA SER A 5 15.41 3.72 5.37
C SER A 5 14.46 4.52 6.29
N HIS A 6 14.05 3.89 7.39
CA HIS A 6 13.32 4.49 8.53
C HIS A 6 14.05 5.66 9.24
N THR A 7 15.28 5.99 8.84
CA THR A 7 16.02 7.16 9.34
C THR A 7 15.85 8.38 8.45
N HIS A 8 15.35 8.21 7.22
CA HIS A 8 15.10 9.33 6.32
C HIS A 8 13.98 10.22 6.89
N PRO A 9 14.18 11.55 7.00
CA PRO A 9 13.18 12.45 7.61
C PRO A 9 11.80 12.34 6.97
N LEU A 10 11.74 12.24 5.64
CA LEU A 10 10.48 12.07 4.90
C LEU A 10 9.81 10.73 5.22
N VAL A 11 10.56 9.63 5.30
CA VAL A 11 10.02 8.31 5.63
C VAL A 11 9.41 8.32 7.03
N ARG A 12 10.12 8.92 8.01
CA ARG A 12 9.59 9.08 9.38
C ARG A 12 8.32 9.91 9.42
N GLN A 13 8.27 11.00 8.67
CA GLN A 13 7.06 11.83 8.59
C GLN A 13 5.89 11.03 8.03
N LEU A 14 6.09 10.34 6.91
CA LEU A 14 5.06 9.52 6.29
C LEU A 14 4.58 8.39 7.19
N GLU A 15 5.49 7.72 7.90
CA GLU A 15 5.11 6.68 8.85
C GLU A 15 4.26 7.20 10.00
N ASN A 16 4.65 8.35 10.56
CA ASN A 16 3.91 8.99 11.65
C ASN A 16 2.51 9.44 11.21
N ASP A 17 2.39 9.93 9.96
CA ASP A 17 1.13 10.46 9.45
C ASP A 17 0.19 9.35 8.95
N LEU A 18 0.73 8.30 8.33
CA LEU A 18 -0.06 7.32 7.56
C LEU A 18 -0.22 5.96 8.25
N LEU A 19 0.78 5.45 8.99
CA LEU A 19 0.63 4.15 9.66
C LEU A 19 -0.52 4.12 10.69
N PRO A 20 -0.77 5.19 11.48
CA PRO A 20 -1.95 5.21 12.35
C PRO A 20 -3.26 5.11 11.57
N LEU A 21 -3.35 5.75 10.40
CA LEU A 21 -4.54 5.70 9.54
C LEU A 21 -4.75 4.28 8.98
N PHE A 22 -3.68 3.62 8.54
CA PHE A 22 -3.75 2.23 8.06
C PHE A 22 -4.16 1.26 9.15
N ARG A 23 -3.60 1.41 10.36
CA ARG A 23 -4.00 0.60 11.52
C ARG A 23 -5.46 0.83 11.90
N ALA A 24 -5.94 2.08 11.84
CA ALA A 24 -7.34 2.42 12.09
C ALA A 24 -8.30 1.86 11.02
N ALA A 25 -7.81 1.59 9.81
CA ALA A 25 -8.59 0.98 8.73
C ALA A 25 -8.68 -0.55 8.83
N LEU A 26 -7.87 -1.21 9.66
CA LEU A 26 -7.92 -2.68 9.79
C LEU A 26 -9.25 -3.21 10.35
N PRO A 27 -9.83 -2.65 11.45
CA PRO A 27 -11.11 -3.13 11.97
C PRO A 27 -12.28 -3.08 10.97
N PRO A 28 -12.55 -1.96 10.26
CA PRO A 28 -13.63 -1.94 9.28
C PRO A 28 -13.38 -2.87 8.09
N LEU A 29 -12.12 -3.07 7.70
CA LEU A 29 -11.75 -4.00 6.64
C LEU A 29 -12.01 -5.45 7.07
N ALA A 30 -11.58 -5.84 8.26
CA ALA A 30 -11.86 -7.17 8.82
C ALA A 30 -13.37 -7.42 9.00
N ALA A 31 -14.16 -6.38 9.33
CA ALA A 31 -15.61 -6.50 9.42
C ALA A 31 -16.28 -6.71 8.06
N ALA A 32 -15.74 -6.11 6.99
CA ALA A 32 -16.29 -6.19 5.65
C ALA A 32 -15.84 -7.42 4.85
N ALA A 33 -14.65 -7.93 5.16
CA ALA A 33 -14.06 -9.10 4.52
C ALA A 33 -13.46 -10.03 5.59
N PRO A 34 -14.28 -10.70 6.41
CA PRO A 34 -13.80 -11.53 7.53
C PRO A 34 -12.95 -12.73 7.08
N GLN A 35 -12.99 -13.08 5.81
CA GLN A 35 -12.20 -14.15 5.19
C GLN A 35 -10.75 -13.74 4.84
N VAL A 36 -10.39 -12.46 4.95
CA VAL A 36 -9.04 -11.99 4.61
C VAL A 36 -8.22 -11.72 5.87
N LEU A 37 -6.91 -11.99 5.79
CA LEU A 37 -5.96 -11.57 6.80
C LEU A 37 -5.35 -10.23 6.40
N ALA A 38 -5.83 -9.16 7.03
CA ALA A 38 -5.33 -7.81 6.76
C ALA A 38 -4.21 -7.41 7.74
N SER A 39 -3.12 -6.86 7.19
CA SER A 39 -1.97 -6.40 7.99
C SER A 39 -1.35 -5.15 7.39
N VAL A 40 -0.77 -4.31 8.25
CA VAL A 40 0.02 -3.15 7.82
C VAL A 40 1.46 -3.58 7.60
N PHE A 41 2.03 -3.23 6.45
CA PHE A 41 3.42 -3.47 6.12
C PHE A 41 4.17 -2.18 5.83
N ALA A 42 5.49 -2.22 6.00
CA ALA A 42 6.39 -1.16 5.58
C ALA A 42 7.79 -1.75 5.33
N PHE A 43 8.38 -1.49 4.17
CA PHE A 43 9.71 -2.00 3.80
C PHE A 43 10.40 -1.09 2.78
N SER A 44 11.72 -1.16 2.76
CA SER A 44 12.55 -0.52 1.75
C SER A 44 12.89 -1.45 0.61
N SER A 45 12.98 -0.93 -0.61
CA SER A 45 13.49 -1.69 -1.76
C SER A 45 14.53 -0.88 -2.54
N GLY A 46 15.29 -1.57 -3.41
CA GLY A 46 16.37 -0.99 -4.20
C GLY A 46 17.71 -1.69 -4.05
N THR A 47 18.54 -1.57 -5.08
CA THR A 47 19.87 -2.20 -5.16
C THR A 47 21.02 -1.20 -5.04
N ALA A 48 20.74 0.09 -5.23
CA ALA A 48 21.75 1.15 -5.22
C ALA A 48 21.98 1.75 -3.82
N SER A 49 20.93 1.92 -3.03
CA SER A 49 21.00 2.41 -1.65
C SER A 49 19.79 1.94 -0.85
N ALA A 50 19.87 2.00 0.48
CA ALA A 50 18.71 1.77 1.34
C ALA A 50 17.63 2.87 1.22
N PHE A 51 17.89 3.93 0.46
CA PHE A 51 16.99 5.07 0.28
C PHE A 51 16.49 5.20 -1.16
N GLN A 52 16.54 4.12 -1.94
CA GLN A 52 16.05 4.16 -3.31
C GLN A 52 14.52 4.24 -3.31
N ASP A 53 13.88 3.21 -2.77
CA ASP A 53 12.43 3.13 -2.69
C ASP A 53 11.96 2.73 -1.28
N TYR A 54 10.82 3.26 -0.88
CA TYR A 54 10.15 2.92 0.37
C TYR A 54 8.68 2.64 0.13
N HIS A 55 8.19 1.52 0.64
CA HIS A 55 6.84 1.02 0.40
C HIS A 55 6.14 0.73 1.72
N PHE A 56 4.88 1.12 1.83
CA PHE A 56 4.08 0.87 3.02
C PHE A 56 2.60 0.93 2.68
N GLY A 57 1.77 0.27 3.49
CA GLY A 57 0.38 0.10 3.13
C GLY A 57 -0.34 -0.98 3.92
N ILE A 58 -1.43 -1.48 3.34
CA ILE A 58 -2.23 -2.57 3.90
C ILE A 58 -2.22 -3.71 2.90
N SER A 59 -1.78 -4.89 3.35
CA SER A 59 -1.87 -6.16 2.63
C SER A 59 -3.11 -6.91 3.13
N CYS A 60 -3.90 -7.45 2.22
CA CYS A 60 -5.02 -8.35 2.51
C CYS A 60 -4.75 -9.71 1.85
N LEU A 61 -4.37 -10.69 2.65
CA LEU A 61 -4.18 -12.06 2.20
C LEU A 61 -5.51 -12.80 2.16
N LEU A 62 -5.78 -13.45 1.03
CA LEU A 62 -7.01 -14.18 0.75
C LEU A 62 -6.81 -15.65 1.13
N ALA A 63 -7.75 -16.20 1.91
CA ALA A 63 -7.75 -17.62 2.21
C ALA A 63 -8.26 -18.44 1.02
N ASP A 64 -7.73 -19.66 0.87
CA ASP A 64 -8.26 -20.70 -0.03
C ASP A 64 -8.37 -20.31 -1.52
N VAL A 65 -7.41 -19.54 -2.04
CA VAL A 65 -7.32 -19.21 -3.48
C VAL A 65 -6.67 -20.34 -4.28
N SER A 66 -7.07 -20.50 -5.55
CA SER A 66 -6.40 -21.42 -6.47
C SER A 66 -5.01 -20.91 -6.84
N GLU A 67 -4.10 -21.80 -7.25
CA GLU A 67 -2.74 -21.44 -7.69
C GLU A 67 -2.70 -20.41 -8.83
N ASP A 68 -3.73 -20.39 -9.69
CA ASP A 68 -3.86 -19.44 -10.81
C ASP A 68 -4.53 -18.11 -10.43
N ALA A 69 -4.83 -17.88 -9.16
CA ALA A 69 -5.50 -16.68 -8.66
C ALA A 69 -4.58 -15.88 -7.73
N PRO A 70 -4.71 -14.53 -7.70
CA PRO A 70 -3.92 -13.73 -6.78
C PRO A 70 -4.32 -14.00 -5.32
N GLU A 71 -3.33 -14.30 -4.49
CA GLU A 71 -3.51 -14.56 -3.05
C GLU A 71 -3.56 -13.28 -2.20
N GLU A 72 -3.33 -12.13 -2.83
CA GLU A 72 -3.23 -10.85 -2.15
C GLU A 72 -3.92 -9.74 -2.95
N VAL A 73 -4.57 -8.84 -2.24
CA VAL A 73 -4.83 -7.47 -2.71
C VAL A 73 -4.26 -6.48 -1.69
N ALA A 74 -3.51 -5.51 -2.17
CA ALA A 74 -2.79 -4.58 -1.30
C ALA A 74 -3.05 -3.13 -1.72
N LEU A 75 -3.26 -2.27 -0.71
CA LEU A 75 -3.01 -0.84 -0.83
C LEU A 75 -1.52 -0.62 -0.66
N LEU A 76 -0.87 -0.10 -1.69
CA LEU A 76 0.55 0.19 -1.73
C LEU A 76 0.77 1.69 -1.90
N VAL A 77 1.40 2.33 -0.92
CA VAL A 77 1.98 3.67 -1.04
C VAL A 77 3.48 3.52 -1.20
N SER A 78 4.02 4.12 -2.25
CA SER A 78 5.45 4.08 -2.54
C SER A 78 6.04 5.48 -2.58
N VAL A 79 7.27 5.59 -2.10
CA VAL A 79 8.11 6.77 -2.24
C VAL A 79 9.33 6.35 -3.03
N THR A 80 9.53 6.94 -4.21
CA THR A 80 10.70 6.69 -5.04
C THR A 80 11.63 7.90 -5.04
N ASP A 81 12.90 7.69 -5.34
CA ASP A 81 13.92 8.75 -5.49
C ASP A 81 14.07 9.65 -4.24
N LEU A 82 14.08 9.05 -3.03
CA LEU A 82 14.15 9.81 -1.77
C LEU A 82 15.29 10.83 -1.74
N ASP A 83 16.45 10.49 -2.33
CA ASP A 83 17.66 11.33 -2.34
C ASP A 83 17.65 12.44 -3.41
N ALA A 84 16.84 12.33 -4.47
CA ALA A 84 16.92 13.19 -5.67
C ALA A 84 15.66 14.02 -5.96
N GLY A 85 14.59 13.80 -5.19
CA GLY A 85 13.31 14.49 -5.37
C GLY A 85 12.16 13.53 -5.24
N ALA A 86 11.88 13.14 -3.99
CA ALA A 86 10.94 12.09 -3.63
C ALA A 86 9.60 12.22 -4.37
N ARG A 87 9.11 11.11 -4.93
CA ARG A 87 7.81 11.03 -5.60
C ARG A 87 6.92 10.04 -4.89
N LEU A 88 5.74 10.48 -4.49
CA LEU A 88 4.71 9.60 -3.95
C LEU A 88 3.87 8.99 -5.07
N SER A 89 3.58 7.72 -4.94
CA SER A 89 2.55 7.01 -5.70
C SER A 89 1.71 6.17 -4.74
N ALA A 90 0.44 5.97 -5.07
CA ALA A 90 -0.45 5.13 -4.28
C ALA A 90 -1.42 4.37 -5.18
N GLN A 91 -1.61 3.09 -4.91
CA GLN A 91 -2.50 2.23 -5.68
C GLN A 91 -3.06 1.09 -4.84
N VAL A 92 -4.18 0.54 -5.28
CA VAL A 92 -4.69 -0.77 -4.86
C VAL A 92 -4.46 -1.73 -6.01
N ALA A 93 -3.74 -2.83 -5.76
CA ALA A 93 -3.42 -3.81 -6.79
C ALA A 93 -3.47 -5.23 -6.25
N TRP A 94 -3.75 -6.17 -7.15
CA TRP A 94 -3.66 -7.61 -6.88
C TRP A 94 -2.23 -8.09 -7.01
N GLY A 95 -1.87 -9.05 -6.16
CA GLY A 95 -0.63 -9.79 -6.26
C GLY A 95 -0.51 -10.59 -7.55
N GLN A 96 0.62 -11.28 -7.68
CA GLN A 96 0.82 -12.23 -8.77
C GLN A 96 -0.14 -13.43 -8.57
N PRO A 97 -0.57 -14.11 -9.66
CA PRO A 97 -0.16 -13.89 -11.05
C PRO A 97 -0.92 -12.76 -11.78
N SER A 98 -1.92 -12.14 -11.15
CA SER A 98 -2.76 -11.14 -11.84
C SER A 98 -2.02 -9.83 -12.10
N GLY A 99 -1.42 -9.24 -11.05
CA GLY A 99 -0.79 -7.91 -11.14
C GLY A 99 -1.75 -6.76 -11.50
N LEU A 100 -3.06 -7.00 -11.51
CA LEU A 100 -4.06 -6.02 -11.94
C LEU A 100 -4.18 -4.87 -10.93
N VAL A 101 -4.21 -3.64 -11.43
CA VAL A 101 -4.43 -2.44 -10.62
C VAL A 101 -5.93 -2.15 -10.54
N GLU A 102 -6.50 -2.19 -9.34
CA GLU A 102 -7.91 -1.88 -9.08
C GLU A 102 -8.16 -0.38 -9.09
N LEU A 103 -7.24 0.38 -8.50
CA LEU A 103 -7.31 1.82 -8.45
C LEU A 103 -5.91 2.40 -8.30
N GLN A 104 -5.59 3.41 -9.10
CA GLN A 104 -4.38 4.21 -8.93
C GLN A 104 -4.79 5.64 -8.57
N ALA A 105 -4.21 6.17 -7.49
CA ALA A 105 -4.43 7.56 -7.13
C ALA A 105 -3.65 8.47 -8.06
N GLU A 106 -4.33 9.47 -8.61
CA GLU A 106 -3.66 10.60 -9.22
C GLU A 106 -3.12 11.50 -8.10
N LEU A 107 -1.79 11.67 -8.05
CA LEU A 107 -1.10 12.55 -7.10
C LEU A 107 -0.39 13.65 -7.91
N PRO A 108 -1.09 14.71 -8.34
CA PRO A 108 -0.56 15.68 -9.31
C PRO A 108 0.73 16.37 -8.87
N ALA A 109 0.87 16.60 -7.56
CA ALA A 109 2.06 17.18 -6.95
C ALA A 109 2.98 16.12 -6.30
N GLY A 110 2.58 14.84 -6.31
CA GLY A 110 3.29 13.77 -5.61
C GLY A 110 3.45 14.04 -4.12
N ASP A 111 2.55 14.82 -3.53
CA ASP A 111 2.65 15.34 -2.17
C ASP A 111 1.72 14.63 -1.19
N LEU A 112 2.01 14.81 0.10
CA LEU A 112 1.29 14.17 1.19
C LEU A 112 -0.16 14.65 1.29
N GLN A 113 -0.45 15.88 0.88
CA GLN A 113 -1.81 16.42 0.90
C GLN A 113 -2.70 15.72 -0.13
N SER A 114 -2.19 15.53 -1.35
CA SER A 114 -2.89 14.79 -2.41
C SER A 114 -3.11 13.33 -1.99
N LEU A 115 -2.12 12.73 -1.32
CA LEU A 115 -2.24 11.38 -0.80
C LEU A 115 -3.33 11.26 0.28
N HIS A 116 -3.37 12.19 1.24
CA HIS A 116 -4.44 12.22 2.25
C HIS A 116 -5.82 12.38 1.62
N ALA A 117 -5.94 13.19 0.57
CA ALA A 117 -7.21 13.36 -0.15
C ALA A 117 -7.64 12.09 -0.90
N ALA A 118 -6.69 11.33 -1.47
CA ALA A 118 -6.97 10.08 -2.18
C ALA A 118 -7.22 8.89 -1.26
N LEU A 119 -6.72 8.93 -0.01
CA LEU A 119 -6.71 7.81 0.91
C LEU A 119 -8.09 7.18 1.18
N PRO A 120 -9.17 7.95 1.40
CA PRO A 120 -10.49 7.37 1.61
C PRO A 120 -10.97 6.54 0.41
N GLY A 121 -10.70 7.02 -0.82
CA GLY A 121 -11.06 6.30 -2.05
C GLY A 121 -10.26 5.01 -2.22
N LEU A 122 -8.96 5.05 -1.92
CA LEU A 122 -8.08 3.89 -1.93
C LEU A 122 -8.51 2.83 -0.90
N LEU A 123 -8.84 3.24 0.33
CA LEU A 123 -9.30 2.32 1.37
C LEU A 123 -10.66 1.70 1.02
N ALA A 124 -11.58 2.48 0.45
CA ALA A 124 -12.85 1.96 -0.03
C ALA A 124 -12.67 0.93 -1.16
N SER A 125 -11.79 1.22 -2.12
CA SER A 125 -11.44 0.29 -3.20
C SER A 125 -10.81 -1.00 -2.66
N LEU A 126 -9.86 -0.90 -1.71
CA LEU A 126 -9.26 -2.06 -1.06
C LEU A 126 -10.32 -2.93 -0.37
N GLN A 127 -11.22 -2.31 0.41
CA GLN A 127 -12.28 -3.03 1.10
C GLN A 127 -13.22 -3.75 0.13
N GLN A 128 -13.60 -3.10 -0.98
CA GLN A 128 -14.43 -3.71 -2.02
C GLN A 128 -13.72 -4.87 -2.72
N ALA A 129 -12.44 -4.70 -3.07
CA ALA A 129 -11.64 -5.72 -3.71
C ALA A 129 -11.42 -6.94 -2.80
N ALA A 130 -11.04 -6.71 -1.53
CA ALA A 130 -10.88 -7.75 -0.53
C ALA A 130 -12.19 -8.50 -0.25
N GLY A 131 -13.32 -7.77 -0.16
CA GLY A 131 -14.64 -8.38 0.00
C GLY A 131 -15.07 -9.23 -1.20
N ARG A 132 -14.69 -8.83 -2.42
CA ARG A 132 -14.95 -9.59 -3.65
C ARG A 132 -14.06 -10.83 -3.77
N GLY A 133 -12.84 -10.78 -3.26
CA GLY A 133 -11.88 -11.88 -3.21
C GLY A 133 -11.27 -12.29 -4.55
N ARG A 134 -11.50 -11.53 -5.62
CA ARG A 134 -10.90 -11.73 -6.95
C ARG A 134 -10.87 -10.41 -7.75
N PRO A 135 -9.98 -10.27 -8.76
CA PRO A 135 -9.95 -9.09 -9.62
C PRO A 135 -11.31 -8.75 -10.23
N GLY A 136 -11.62 -7.45 -10.30
CA GLY A 136 -12.75 -6.95 -11.08
C GLY A 136 -12.39 -6.99 -12.56
N ILE A 137 -13.22 -7.64 -13.38
CA ILE A 137 -13.09 -7.64 -14.84
C ILE A 137 -13.75 -6.38 -15.40
#